data_AF-A0A2T4MV57-F1
#
_entry.id   AF-A0A2T4MV57-F1
#
_cell.length_a   1.000
_cell.length_b   1.000
_cell.length_c   1.000
_cell.angle_alpha   90.00
_cell.angle_beta   90.00
_cell.angle_gamma   90.00
#
_symmetry.space_group_name_H-M   'P 1'
#
loop_
_entity.id
_entity.type
_entity.pdbx_description
1 polymer ?
#
loop_
_entity_poly.entity_id
_entity_poly.type
_entity_poly.pdbx_seq_one_letter_code
_entity_poly.pdbx_strand_id
1 'polypeptide(L)'
;MHARSEQMADYIADRLEFITFLACCSALLALLTGMSGQQALAFTALNLPFGLGILLAMALLAPLPVHWRLPGITLLLAGCALMTLQLGGEWLNPLAIWSLYALLGLEIIWQARPRAVLATRARQ
;
A
#
# COMPACT_ATOMS: atom_id res chain seq x y z
N MET A 1 19.23 21.50 11.13
CA MET A 1 17.77 21.37 11.32
C MET A 1 17.00 21.19 10.01
N HIS A 2 17.36 21.87 8.91
CA HIS A 2 16.71 21.67 7.60
C HIS A 2 16.75 20.25 7.03
N ALA A 3 17.88 19.54 7.15
CA ALA A 3 17.98 18.17 6.62
C ALA A 3 17.01 17.18 7.28
N ARG A 4 16.65 17.38 8.56
CA ARG A 4 15.69 16.53 9.28
C ARG A 4 14.24 16.85 8.89
N SER A 5 13.93 18.12 8.63
CA SER A 5 12.60 18.52 8.16
C SER A 5 12.33 18.07 6.72
N GLU A 6 13.34 18.14 5.84
CA GLU A 6 13.24 17.61 4.48
C GLU A 6 13.04 16.09 4.48
N GLN A 7 13.82 15.35 5.26
CA GLN A 7 13.64 13.91 5.43
C GLN A 7 12.26 13.53 5.99
N MET A 8 11.71 14.33 6.91
CA MET A 8 10.35 14.12 7.42
C MET A 8 9.29 14.43 6.37
N ALA A 9 9.48 15.47 5.55
CA ALA A 9 8.56 15.82 4.48
C ALA A 9 8.53 14.73 3.40
N ASP A 10 9.70 14.25 2.96
CA ASP A 10 9.82 13.16 1.99
C ASP A 10 9.19 11.87 2.53
N TYR A 11 9.42 11.56 3.81
CA TYR A 11 8.80 10.41 4.46
C TYR A 11 7.26 10.50 4.48
N ILE A 12 6.70 11.67 4.80
CA ILE A 12 5.26 11.88 4.79
C ILE A 12 4.70 11.80 3.37
N ALA A 13 5.40 12.37 2.39
CA ALA A 13 5.02 12.33 0.98
C ALA A 13 4.93 10.89 0.46
N ASP A 14 5.93 10.04 0.73
CA ASP A 14 5.91 8.62 0.33
C ASP A 14 4.73 7.86 0.97
N ARG A 15 4.38 8.17 2.22
CA ARG A 15 3.25 7.53 2.92
C ARG A 15 1.91 7.99 2.37
N LEU A 16 1.79 9.26 2.00
CA LEU A 16 0.61 9.78 1.32
C LEU A 16 0.46 9.18 -0.08
N GLU A 17 1.55 9.08 -0.86
CA GLU A 17 1.57 8.43 -2.18
C GLU A 17 1.01 7.00 -2.08
N PHE A 18 1.45 6.23 -1.08
CA PHE A 18 0.95 4.87 -0.83
C PHE A 18 -0.55 4.81 -0.51
N ILE A 19 -1.04 5.66 0.40
CA ILE A 19 -2.46 5.67 0.78
C ILE A 19 -3.35 6.14 -0.38
N THR A 20 -2.91 7.16 -1.12
CA THR A 20 -3.61 7.65 -2.31
C THR A 20 -3.65 6.58 -3.40
N PHE A 21 -2.55 5.86 -3.63
CA PHE A 21 -2.51 4.73 -4.56
C PHE A 21 -3.48 3.63 -4.16
N LEU A 22 -3.48 3.22 -2.89
CA LEU A 22 -4.41 2.23 -2.35
C LEU A 22 -5.87 2.66 -2.54
N ALA A 23 -6.19 3.91 -2.20
CA ALA A 23 -7.54 4.44 -2.33
C ALA A 23 -8.00 4.49 -3.79
N CYS A 24 -7.10 4.90 -4.70
CA CYS A 24 -7.42 4.99 -6.13
C CYS A 24 -7.57 3.61 -6.77
N CYS A 25 -6.65 2.68 -6.48
CA CYS A 25 -6.73 1.31 -6.99
C CYS A 25 -7.95 0.57 -6.46
N SER A 26 -8.32 0.75 -5.19
CA SER A 26 -9.53 0.13 -4.64
C SER A 26 -10.79 0.65 -5.33
N ALA A 27 -10.91 1.96 -5.55
CA ALA A 27 -12.03 2.53 -6.27
C ALA A 27 -12.09 2.05 -7.72
N LEU A 28 -10.96 2.07 -8.44
CA LEU A 28 -10.88 1.60 -9.83
C LEU A 28 -11.24 0.12 -9.95
N LEU A 29 -10.70 -0.74 -9.10
CA LEU A 29 -10.98 -2.18 -9.13
C LEU A 29 -12.43 -2.49 -8.75
N ALA A 30 -13.02 -1.76 -7.80
CA ALA A 30 -14.44 -1.92 -7.49
C ALA A 30 -15.32 -1.56 -8.70
N LEU A 31 -15.03 -0.46 -9.39
CA LEU A 31 -15.77 -0.07 -10.59
C LEU A 31 -15.56 -1.06 -11.74
N LEU A 32 -14.33 -1.52 -11.97
CA LEU A 32 -14.00 -2.50 -13.01
C LEU A 32 -14.61 -3.88 -12.76
N THR A 33 -14.84 -4.25 -11.50
CA THR A 33 -15.50 -5.51 -11.13
C THR A 33 -17.02 -5.42 -11.08
N GLY A 34 -17.59 -4.27 -11.47
CA GLY A 34 -19.04 -4.06 -11.57
C GLY A 34 -19.74 -3.73 -10.26
N MET A 35 -19.00 -3.30 -9.22
CA MET A 35 -19.58 -2.90 -7.94
C MET A 35 -20.29 -1.54 -8.06
N SER A 36 -21.36 -1.36 -7.29
CA SER A 36 -22.07 -0.06 -7.26
C SER A 36 -21.20 1.03 -6.62
N GLY A 37 -21.47 2.30 -6.90
CA GLY A 37 -20.66 3.41 -6.35
C GLY A 37 -20.57 3.41 -4.82
N GLN A 38 -21.66 3.02 -4.13
CA GLN A 38 -21.66 2.87 -2.67
C GLN A 38 -20.76 1.71 -2.21
N GLN A 39 -20.79 0.58 -2.92
CA GLN A 39 -19.93 -0.57 -2.62
C GLN A 39 -18.45 -0.26 -2.89
N ALA A 40 -18.15 0.51 -3.95
CA ALA A 40 -16.80 0.96 -4.25
C ALA A 40 -16.24 1.85 -3.12
N LEU A 41 -17.03 2.81 -2.63
CA LEU A 41 -16.65 3.65 -1.49
C LEU A 41 -16.47 2.83 -0.21
N ALA A 42 -17.36 1.87 0.06
CA ALA A 42 -17.25 0.98 1.20
C ALA A 42 -16.00 0.09 1.10
N PHE A 43 -15.65 -0.39 -0.09
CA PHE A 43 -14.42 -1.13 -0.33
C PHE A 43 -13.17 -0.29 -0.10
N THR A 44 -13.13 0.94 -0.62
CA THR A 44 -12.02 1.87 -0.36
C THR A 44 -11.91 2.19 1.13
N ALA A 45 -13.03 2.50 1.79
CA ALA A 45 -13.08 2.79 3.22
C ALA A 45 -12.62 1.61 4.09
N LEU A 46 -12.93 0.38 3.67
CA LEU A 46 -12.48 -0.84 4.34
C LEU A 46 -10.98 -1.07 4.16
N ASN A 47 -10.40 -0.75 3.01
CA ASN A 47 -8.97 -0.93 2.74
C ASN A 47 -8.07 0.14 3.38
N LEU A 48 -8.57 1.35 3.62
CA LEU A 48 -7.83 2.42 4.29
C LEU A 48 -7.19 2.01 5.64
N PRO A 49 -7.92 1.42 6.61
CA PRO A 49 -7.33 0.95 7.86
C PRO A 49 -6.32 -0.19 7.63
N PHE A 50 -6.53 -1.05 6.62
CA PHE A 50 -5.53 -2.06 6.25
C PHE A 50 -4.26 -1.42 5.68
N GLY A 51 -4.37 -0.40 4.84
CA GLY A 51 -3.24 0.38 4.34
C GLY A 51 -2.42 1.00 5.46
N LEU A 52 -3.08 1.62 6.44
CA LEU A 52 -2.43 2.15 7.64
C LEU A 52 -1.78 1.05 8.48
N GLY A 53 -2.46 -0.08 8.67
CA GLY A 53 -1.91 -1.25 9.34
C GLY A 53 -0.66 -1.80 8.64
N ILE A 54 -0.65 -1.80 7.30
CA ILE A 54 0.50 -2.21 6.50
C ILE A 54 1.66 -1.24 6.68
N LEU A 55 1.42 0.07 6.63
CA LEU A 55 2.46 1.09 6.87
C LEU A 55 3.06 0.97 8.27
N LEU A 56 2.23 0.71 9.29
CA LEU A 56 2.68 0.48 10.66
C LEU A 56 3.51 -0.80 10.77
N ALA A 57 3.02 -1.91 10.23
CA ALA A 57 3.75 -3.18 10.22
C ALA A 57 5.08 -3.06 9.47
N MET A 58 5.11 -2.34 8.35
CA MET A 58 6.35 -2.02 7.62
C MET A 58 7.34 -1.24 8.49
N ALA A 59 6.87 -0.28 9.28
CA ALA A 59 7.71 0.44 10.24
C ALA A 59 8.24 -0.48 11.35
N LEU A 60 7.43 -1.43 11.83
CA LEU A 60 7.84 -2.44 12.82
C LEU A 60 8.80 -3.50 12.24
N LEU A 61 8.70 -3.81 10.94
CA LEU A 61 9.59 -4.73 10.23
C LEU A 61 10.89 -4.05 9.74
N ALA A 62 10.98 -2.73 9.78
CA ALA A 62 12.17 -1.98 9.38
C ALA A 62 13.49 -2.39 10.09
N PRO A 63 13.53 -2.68 11.41
CA PRO A 63 14.75 -3.13 12.08
C PRO A 63 15.14 -4.58 11.77
N LEU A 64 14.29 -5.35 11.07
CA LEU A 64 14.51 -6.75 10.78
C LEU A 64 15.47 -6.94 9.58
N PRO A 65 16.30 -8.01 9.55
CA PRO A 65 17.19 -8.28 8.44
C PRO A 65 16.45 -8.40 7.09
N VAL A 66 17.08 -7.95 6.00
CA VAL A 66 16.50 -7.94 4.65
C VAL A 66 15.91 -9.29 4.22
N HIS A 67 16.53 -10.40 4.61
CA HIS A 67 16.06 -11.74 4.27
C HIS A 67 14.74 -12.13 4.95
N TRP A 68 14.39 -11.52 6.09
CA TRP A 68 13.10 -11.71 6.76
C TRP A 68 12.04 -10.67 6.37
N ARG A 69 12.47 -9.50 5.86
CA ARG A 69 11.54 -8.43 5.47
C ARG A 69 10.64 -8.83 4.30
N LEU A 70 11.22 -9.37 3.22
CA LEU A 70 10.43 -9.80 2.05
C LEU A 70 9.36 -10.84 2.40
N PRO A 71 9.68 -11.99 3.05
CA PRO A 71 8.66 -12.96 3.42
C PRO A 71 7.64 -12.39 4.42
N GLY A 72 8.09 -11.54 5.35
CA GLY A 72 7.21 -10.84 6.29
C GLY A 72 6.20 -9.93 5.61
N ILE A 73 6.63 -9.17 4.60
CA ILE A 73 5.76 -8.29 3.80
C ILE A 73 4.75 -9.11 2.98
N THR A 74 5.20 -10.19 2.35
CA THR A 74 4.28 -11.05 1.58
C THR A 74 3.24 -11.71 2.47
N LEU A 75 3.63 -12.15 3.67
CA LEU A 75 2.71 -12.70 4.67
C LEU A 75 1.71 -11.65 5.17
N LEU A 76 2.19 -10.43 5.41
CA LEU A 76 1.35 -9.32 5.82
C LEU A 76 0.31 -8.98 4.74
N LEU A 77 0.73 -8.82 3.49
CA LEU A 77 -0.16 -8.54 2.37
C LEU A 77 -1.18 -9.66 2.16
N ALA A 78 -0.74 -10.92 2.19
CA ALA A 78 -1.63 -12.07 2.07
C ALA A 78 -2.62 -12.16 3.26
N GLY A 79 -2.15 -11.90 4.48
CA GLY A 79 -2.99 -11.87 5.68
C GLY A 79 -4.04 -10.76 5.62
N CYS A 80 -3.66 -9.56 5.18
CA CYS A 80 -4.60 -8.47 4.96
C CYS A 80 -5.62 -8.80 3.85
N ALA A 81 -5.19 -9.40 2.73
CA ALA A 81 -6.09 -9.85 1.67
C ALA A 81 -7.13 -10.86 2.19
N LEU A 82 -6.70 -11.84 2.99
CA LEU A 82 -7.58 -12.82 3.61
C LEU A 82 -8.55 -12.17 4.60
N MET A 83 -8.09 -11.24 5.44
CA MET A 83 -8.96 -10.50 6.37
C MET A 83 -9.98 -9.63 5.64
N THR A 84 -9.56 -8.96 4.56
CA THR A 84 -10.45 -8.18 3.69
C THR A 84 -11.50 -9.08 3.03
N LEU A 85 -11.15 -10.30 2.61
CA LEU A 85 -12.12 -11.28 2.09
C LEU A 85 -13.12 -11.71 3.17
N GLN A 86 -12.68 -11.96 4.40
CA GLN A 86 -13.56 -12.36 5.49
C GLN A 86 -14.54 -11.25 5.91
N LEU A 87 -14.07 -9.99 5.94
CA LEU A 87 -14.92 -8.83 6.24
C LEU A 87 -15.81 -8.43 5.05
N GLY A 88 -15.31 -8.68 3.83
CA GLY A 88 -15.98 -8.36 2.58
C GLY A 88 -17.04 -9.36 2.15
N GLY A 89 -17.10 -10.55 2.73
CA GLY A 89 -18.16 -11.54 2.50
C GLY A 89 -18.49 -11.76 1.01
N GLU A 90 -19.79 -11.85 0.68
CA GLU A 90 -20.28 -12.12 -0.68
C GLU A 90 -20.43 -10.87 -1.57
N TRP A 91 -20.40 -9.68 -0.97
CA TRP A 91 -20.63 -8.41 -1.69
C TRP A 91 -19.35 -7.85 -2.33
N LEU A 92 -18.20 -8.43 -2.01
CA LEU A 92 -16.90 -8.05 -2.53
C LEU A 92 -16.35 -9.08 -3.50
N ASN A 93 -15.92 -8.61 -4.67
CA ASN A 93 -15.37 -9.49 -5.68
C ASN A 93 -13.97 -9.97 -5.27
N PRO A 94 -13.73 -11.28 -5.13
CA PRO A 94 -12.43 -11.80 -4.70
C PRO A 94 -11.28 -11.38 -5.62
N LEU A 95 -11.55 -11.27 -6.92
CA LEU A 95 -10.57 -10.83 -7.92
C LEU A 95 -10.12 -9.38 -7.70
N ALA A 96 -11.02 -8.49 -7.26
CA ALA A 96 -10.69 -7.10 -6.93
C ALA A 96 -9.74 -7.04 -5.73
N ILE A 97 -9.94 -7.91 -4.74
CA ILE A 97 -9.09 -7.95 -3.54
C ILE A 97 -7.70 -8.46 -3.91
N TRP A 98 -7.61 -9.61 -4.58
CA TRP A 98 -6.30 -10.17 -4.96
C TRP A 98 -5.51 -9.24 -5.88
N SER A 99 -6.17 -8.61 -6.85
CA SER A 99 -5.53 -7.62 -7.72
C SER A 99 -5.07 -6.37 -6.98
N LEU A 100 -5.87 -5.86 -6.02
CA LEU A 100 -5.49 -4.72 -5.19
C LEU A 100 -4.22 -5.01 -4.39
N TYR A 101 -4.17 -6.14 -3.68
CA TYR A 101 -3.01 -6.50 -2.87
C TYR A 101 -1.78 -6.88 -3.72
N ALA A 102 -1.98 -7.38 -4.94
CA ALA A 102 -0.91 -7.59 -5.90
C ALA A 102 -0.31 -6.25 -6.39
N LEU A 103 -1.16 -5.28 -6.74
CA LEU A 103 -0.72 -3.91 -7.10
C LEU A 103 -0.03 -3.22 -5.92
N LEU A 104 -0.51 -3.42 -4.70
CA LEU A 104 0.11 -2.89 -3.49
C LEU A 104 1.49 -3.50 -3.25
N GLY A 105 1.65 -4.80 -3.49
CA GLY A 105 2.95 -5.47 -3.45
C GLY A 105 3.92 -4.91 -4.50
N LEU A 106 3.43 -4.65 -5.72
CA LEU A 106 4.22 -4.01 -6.77
C LEU A 106 4.67 -2.60 -6.37
N GLU A 107 3.76 -1.80 -5.79
CA GLU A 107 4.05 -0.45 -5.30
C GLU A 107 5.13 -0.49 -4.20
N ILE A 108 5.07 -1.45 -3.26
CA ILE A 108 6.09 -1.62 -2.22
C ILE A 108 7.45 -1.98 -2.83
N ILE A 109 7.48 -2.85 -3.85
CA ILE A 109 8.72 -3.19 -4.57
C ILE A 109 9.25 -1.97 -5.32
N TRP A 110 8.36 -1.16 -5.90
CA TRP A 110 8.72 0.06 -6.61
C TRP A 110 9.32 1.11 -5.67
N GLN A 111 8.70 1.35 -4.53
CA GLN A 111 9.19 2.25 -3.47
C GLN A 111 10.49 1.75 -2.82
N ALA A 112 10.71 0.42 -2.78
CA ALA A 112 11.95 -0.17 -2.28
C ALA A 112 13.15 0.07 -3.21
N ARG A 113 12.94 0.49 -4.46
CA ARG A 113 14.05 0.91 -5.33
C ARG A 113 14.63 2.21 -4.79
N PRO A 114 15.96 2.30 -4.59
CA PRO A 114 16.56 3.53 -4.11
C PRO A 114 16.32 4.65 -5.13
N ARG A 115 15.46 5.61 -4.79
CA ARG A 115 15.29 6.92 -5.48
C ARG A 115 16.57 7.79 -5.43
N ALA A 116 17.75 7.19 -5.15
CA ALA A 116 19.05 7.84 -4.99
C ALA A 116 19.67 8.40 -6.29
N VAL A 117 19.05 8.18 -7.46
CA VAL A 117 19.62 8.59 -8.76
C VAL A 117 19.06 9.92 -9.27
N LEU A 118 17.98 10.45 -8.69
CA LEU A 118 17.41 11.73 -9.18
C LEU A 118 18.00 12.97 -8.50
N ALA A 119 18.60 12.85 -7.31
CA ALA A 119 19.29 13.96 -6.64
C ALA A 119 20.72 14.21 -7.16
N THR A 120 21.36 13.21 -7.78
CA THR A 120 22.70 13.36 -8.37
C THR A 120 22.71 14.02 -9.75
N ARG A 121 21.55 14.09 -10.43
CA ARG A 121 21.40 14.80 -11.71
C ARG A 121 20.95 16.26 -11.60
N ALA A 122 20.55 16.72 -10.42
CA ALA A 122 20.21 18.13 -10.20
C ALA A 122 21.44 19.01 -9.86
N ARG A 123 22.65 18.43 -9.86
CA ARG A 123 23.92 19.11 -9.56
C ARG A 123 25.01 18.96 -10.64
N GLN A 124 24.66 18.46 -11.83
CA GLN A 124 25.51 18.56 -13.02
C GLN A 124 24.87 19.54 -14.00
#